data_AF-A0A832EVA8-F1
#
_entry.id   AF-A0A832EVA8-F1
#
_cell.length_a   1.000
_cell.length_b   1.000
_cell.length_c   1.000
_cell.angle_alpha   90.00
_cell.angle_beta   90.00
_cell.angle_gamma   90.00
#
_symmetry.space_group_name_H-M   'P 1'
#
loop_
_entity.id
_entity.type
_entity.pdbx_description
1 polymer ?
#
loop_
_entity_poly.entity_id
_entity_poly.type
_entity_poly.pdbx_seq_one_letter_code
_entity_poly.pdbx_strand_id
1 'polypeptide(L)'
;MSAIAAVLLAMGDEVSGSDLKHGAALDRLTTLGAQVHVGHAPANVAGADAVVLSSAIPVDNPELAEARRLGVPVLSRAEMLAAIAARRRCVAVSGTHGKTTT
;
A
#
# COMPACT_ATOMS: atom_id res chain seq x y z
N MET A 1 -5.10 3.89 0.58
CA MET A 1 -3.80 3.17 0.73
C MET A 1 -2.84 3.88 1.68
N SER A 2 -2.92 5.21 1.81
CA SER A 2 -2.02 6.01 2.66
C SER A 2 -1.87 5.56 4.11
N ALA A 3 -2.94 5.11 4.77
CA ALA A 3 -2.83 4.63 6.16
C ALA A 3 -1.92 3.41 6.32
N ILE A 4 -2.02 2.44 5.39
CA ILE A 4 -1.17 1.23 5.40
C ILE A 4 0.29 1.62 5.13
N ALA A 5 0.53 2.45 4.12
CA ALA A 5 1.85 2.97 3.78
C ALA A 5 2.51 3.68 4.99
N ALA A 6 1.76 4.53 5.69
CA ALA A 6 2.25 5.21 6.89
C ALA A 6 2.62 4.25 8.03
N VAL A 7 1.87 3.15 8.20
CA VAL A 7 2.20 2.13 9.20
C VAL A 7 3.47 1.38 8.83
N LEU A 8 3.65 1.00 7.57
CA LEU A 8 4.85 0.32 7.07
C LEU A 8 6.10 1.20 7.24
N LEU A 9 6.02 2.48 6.89
CA LEU A 9 7.09 3.46 7.16
C LEU A 9 7.44 3.52 8.65
N ALA A 10 6.43 3.61 9.52
CA ALA A 10 6.63 3.62 10.98
C ALA A 10 7.20 2.29 11.53
N MET A 11 7.04 1.20 10.78
CA MET A 11 7.66 -0.10 11.07
C MET A 11 9.11 -0.20 10.57
N GLY A 12 9.58 0.79 9.81
CA GLY A 12 10.93 0.86 9.25
C GLY A 12 11.07 0.23 7.87
N ASP A 13 9.96 -0.13 7.22
CA ASP A 13 9.99 -0.65 5.85
C ASP A 13 10.17 0.51 4.84
N GLU A 14 10.86 0.25 3.73
CA GLU A 14 10.90 1.18 2.60
C GLU A 14 9.55 1.14 1.86
N VAL A 15 8.98 2.32 1.58
CA VAL A 15 7.68 2.42 0.94
C VAL A 15 7.76 3.37 -0.25
N SER A 16 7.36 2.85 -1.41
CA SER A 16 7.04 3.65 -2.58
C SER A 16 5.55 3.57 -2.92
N GLY A 17 5.05 4.52 -3.71
CA GLY A 17 3.67 4.48 -4.18
C GLY A 17 3.38 5.45 -5.31
N SER A 18 2.34 5.17 -6.08
CA SER A 18 1.89 6.02 -7.18
C SER A 18 0.39 6.32 -7.08
N ASP A 19 0.00 7.47 -7.60
CA ASP A 19 -1.41 7.83 -7.78
C ASP A 19 -1.57 8.68 -9.04
N LEU A 20 -2.75 8.67 -9.65
CA LEU A 20 -3.02 9.40 -10.90
C LEU A 20 -2.87 10.91 -10.74
N LYS A 21 -3.15 11.42 -9.54
CA LYS A 21 -3.11 12.85 -9.22
C LYS A 21 -2.31 13.07 -7.96
N HIS A 22 -1.62 14.20 -7.94
CA HIS A 22 -1.04 14.70 -6.71
C HIS A 22 -2.13 15.13 -5.72
N GLY A 23 -1.83 15.06 -4.43
CA GLY A 23 -2.76 15.48 -3.38
C GLY A 23 -2.21 15.27 -1.98
N ALA A 24 -2.93 15.79 -0.98
CA ALA A 24 -2.48 15.84 0.42
C ALA A 24 -2.07 14.49 1.03
N ALA A 25 -2.63 13.37 0.53
CA ALA A 25 -2.22 12.04 0.96
C ALA A 25 -0.80 11.68 0.51
N LEU A 26 -0.43 12.05 -0.72
CA LEU A 26 0.93 11.85 -1.24
C LEU A 26 1.90 12.77 -0.50
N ASP A 27 1.56 14.04 -0.32
CA ASP A 27 2.40 14.99 0.43
C ASP A 27 2.74 14.47 1.82
N ARG A 28 1.73 13.98 2.54
CA ARG A 28 1.91 13.39 3.86
C ARG A 28 2.81 12.16 3.83
N LEU A 29 2.72 11.31 2.82
CA LEU A 29 3.59 10.14 2.73
C LEU A 29 5.03 10.54 2.40
N THR A 30 5.23 11.53 1.52
CA THR A 30 6.54 12.10 1.23
C THR A 30 7.20 12.66 2.49
N THR A 31 6.46 13.42 3.31
CA THR A 31 7.01 13.95 4.57
C THR A 31 7.33 12.87 5.59
N LEU A 32 6.68 11.71 5.50
CA LEU A 32 7.00 10.52 6.30
C LEU A 32 8.13 9.68 5.70
N GLY A 33 8.69 10.06 4.55
CA GLY A 33 9.83 9.40 3.92
C GLY A 33 9.49 8.42 2.79
N ALA A 34 8.23 8.36 2.33
CA ALA A 34 7.88 7.54 1.18
C ALA A 34 8.41 8.14 -0.13
N GLN A 35 8.77 7.27 -1.07
CA GLN A 35 8.97 7.67 -2.47
C GLN A 35 7.62 7.69 -3.18
N VAL A 36 7.16 8.86 -3.62
CA VAL A 36 5.86 8.99 -4.29
C VAL A 36 6.02 9.38 -5.76
N HIS A 37 5.17 8.80 -6.60
CA HIS A 37 5.10 9.08 -8.03
C HIS A 37 3.70 9.57 -8.41
N VAL A 38 3.62 10.52 -9.35
CA VAL A 38 2.35 10.92 -9.96
C VAL A 38 2.26 10.28 -11.35
N GLY A 39 1.17 9.55 -11.58
CA GLY A 39 0.99 8.70 -12.75
C GLY A 39 1.50 7.27 -12.52
N HIS A 40 0.89 6.33 -13.24
CA HIS A 40 1.27 4.92 -13.19
C HIS A 40 2.28 4.59 -14.28
N ALA A 41 3.41 3.98 -13.91
CA ALA A 41 4.45 3.58 -14.85
C ALA A 41 5.09 2.25 -14.41
N PRO A 42 5.48 1.36 -15.34
CA PRO A 42 6.14 0.09 -15.00
C PRO A 42 7.37 0.26 -14.11
N ALA A 43 8.13 1.34 -14.32
CA ALA A 43 9.33 1.63 -13.53
C ALA A 43 9.06 1.81 -12.03
N ASN A 44 7.84 2.17 -11.63
CA ASN A 44 7.48 2.42 -10.23
C ASN A 44 7.48 1.14 -9.37
N VAL A 45 7.44 -0.05 -9.98
CA VAL A 45 7.50 -1.33 -9.25
C VAL A 45 8.90 -1.95 -9.23
N ALA A 46 9.89 -1.30 -9.84
CA ALA A 46 11.24 -1.83 -9.91
C ALA A 46 11.85 -1.95 -8.50
N GLY A 47 12.33 -3.15 -8.15
CA GLY A 47 12.94 -3.43 -6.86
C GLY A 47 11.98 -3.62 -5.68
N ALA A 48 10.66 -3.58 -5.92
CA ALA A 48 9.67 -3.83 -4.86
C ALA A 48 9.61 -5.32 -4.48
N ASP A 49 9.64 -5.64 -3.19
CA ASP A 49 9.45 -7.00 -2.68
C ASP A 49 7.99 -7.46 -2.73
N ALA A 50 7.05 -6.52 -2.66
CA ALA A 50 5.63 -6.75 -2.81
C ALA A 50 4.93 -5.48 -3.31
N VAL A 51 3.85 -5.66 -4.08
CA VAL A 51 3.00 -4.55 -4.57
C VAL A 51 1.61 -4.68 -3.96
N VAL A 52 1.06 -3.59 -3.44
CA VAL A 52 -0.30 -3.58 -2.87
C VAL A 52 -1.22 -2.73 -3.73
N LEU A 53 -2.29 -3.33 -4.24
CA LEU A 53 -3.25 -2.62 -5.07
C LEU A 53 -4.56 -2.35 -4.34
N SER A 54 -5.17 -1.22 -4.67
CA SER A 54 -6.54 -0.95 -4.27
C SER A 54 -7.51 -1.65 -5.21
N SER A 55 -8.73 -1.91 -4.76
CA SER A 55 -9.80 -2.48 -5.60
C SER A 55 -10.20 -1.57 -6.77
N ALA A 56 -9.79 -0.31 -6.76
CA ALA A 56 -10.06 0.65 -7.83
C ALA A 56 -8.98 0.65 -8.93
N ILE A 57 -7.91 -0.16 -8.81
CA ILE A 57 -6.87 -0.24 -9.83
C ILE A 57 -7.38 -1.04 -11.03
N PRO A 58 -7.39 -0.46 -12.25
CA PRO A 58 -7.77 -1.16 -13.47
C PRO A 58 -6.86 -2.36 -13.79
N VAL A 59 -7.39 -3.33 -14.52
CA VAL A 59 -6.65 -4.54 -14.92
C VAL A 59 -5.51 -4.27 -15.90
N ASP A 60 -5.60 -3.18 -16.64
CA ASP A 60 -4.63 -2.68 -17.61
C ASP A 60 -3.61 -1.72 -16.98
N ASN A 61 -3.62 -1.58 -15.65
CA ASN A 61 -2.62 -0.77 -14.96
C ASN A 61 -1.19 -1.29 -15.27
N PRO A 62 -0.28 -0.42 -15.75
CA PRO A 62 1.04 -0.83 -16.19
C PRO A 62 1.93 -1.36 -15.06
N GLU A 63 1.75 -0.90 -13.83
CA GLU A 63 2.46 -1.38 -12.64
C GLU A 63 2.00 -2.78 -12.25
N LEU A 64 0.71 -3.08 -12.37
CA LEU A 64 0.17 -4.42 -12.13
C LEU A 64 0.70 -5.42 -13.15
N ALA A 65 0.71 -5.04 -14.44
CA ALA A 65 1.26 -5.87 -15.50
C ALA A 65 2.75 -6.16 -15.27
N GLU A 66 3.51 -5.13 -14.89
CA GLU A 66 4.94 -5.25 -14.65
C GLU A 66 5.27 -6.07 -13.39
N ALA A 67 4.54 -5.87 -12.29
CA ALA A 67 4.71 -6.67 -11.08
C ALA A 67 4.52 -8.17 -11.37
N ARG A 68 3.48 -8.51 -12.15
CA ARG A 68 3.26 -9.89 -12.62
C ARG A 68 4.39 -10.39 -13.50
N ARG A 69 4.89 -9.57 -14.43
CA ARG A 69 6.00 -9.93 -15.32
C ARG A 69 7.29 -10.22 -14.55
N LEU A 70 7.56 -9.45 -13.50
CA LEU A 70 8.72 -9.60 -12.62
C LEU A 70 8.55 -10.71 -11.58
N GLY A 71 7.35 -11.29 -11.44
CA GLY A 71 7.04 -12.27 -10.40
C GLY A 71 6.96 -11.68 -9.00
N VAL A 72 6.80 -10.36 -8.89
CA VAL A 72 6.62 -9.66 -7.62
C VAL A 72 5.21 -9.98 -7.09
N PRO A 73 5.07 -10.43 -5.83
CA PRO A 73 3.77 -10.76 -5.27
C PRO A 73 2.88 -9.53 -5.20
N VAL A 74 1.65 -9.67 -5.71
CA VAL A 74 0.63 -8.63 -5.68
C VAL A 74 -0.37 -8.96 -4.59
N LEU A 75 -0.47 -8.10 -3.59
CA LEU A 75 -1.34 -8.26 -2.43
C LEU A 75 -2.54 -7.32 -2.50
N SER A 76 -3.68 -7.80 -2.03
CA SER A 76 -4.80 -6.93 -1.72
C SER A 76 -4.53 -6.13 -0.45
N ARG A 77 -5.30 -5.05 -0.27
CA ARG A 77 -5.30 -4.26 0.97
C ARG A 77 -5.53 -5.11 2.23
N ALA A 78 -6.40 -6.11 2.15
CA ALA A 78 -6.73 -6.98 3.29
C ALA A 78 -5.56 -7.91 3.64
N GLU A 79 -4.91 -8.50 2.63
CA GLU A 79 -3.73 -9.34 2.82
C GLU A 79 -2.57 -8.55 3.42
N MET A 80 -2.33 -7.32 2.96
CA MET A 80 -1.30 -6.47 3.55
C MET A 80 -1.62 -6.13 5.02
N LEU A 81 -2.87 -5.82 5.35
CA LEU A 81 -3.27 -5.57 6.73
C LEU A 81 -3.04 -6.82 7.62
N ALA A 82 -3.36 -8.01 7.10
CA ALA A 82 -3.09 -9.26 7.79
C ALA A 82 -1.58 -9.49 8.01
N ALA A 83 -0.75 -9.21 7.01
CA ALA A 83 0.71 -9.30 7.11
C ALA A 83 1.29 -8.34 8.16
N ILE A 84 0.78 -7.11 8.22
CA ILE A 84 1.14 -6.14 9.27
C ILE A 84 0.73 -6.66 10.65
N ALA A 85 -0.51 -7.15 10.79
CA ALA A 85 -1.03 -7.68 12.04
C ALA A 85 -0.24 -8.89 12.54
N ALA A 86 0.35 -9.69 11.64
CA ALA A 86 1.19 -10.82 12.01
C ALA A 86 2.57 -10.41 12.57
N ARG A 87 3.07 -9.21 12.24
CA ARG A 87 4.40 -8.71 12.67
C ARG A 87 4.39 -7.97 14.00
N ARG A 88 3.22 -7.62 14.54
CA ARG A 88 3.08 -6.79 15.75
C ARG A 88 1.93 -7.29 16.62
N ARG A 89 1.95 -6.93 17.91
CA ARG A 89 0.80 -7.18 18.78
C ARG A 89 -0.41 -6.41 18.25
N CYS A 90 -1.41 -7.14 17.77
CA CYS A 90 -2.63 -6.59 17.20
C CYS A 90 -3.82 -6.86 18.12
N VAL A 91 -4.69 -5.86 18.31
CA VAL A 91 -5.97 -6.02 19.01
C VAL A 91 -7.07 -5.99 17.96
N ALA A 92 -7.79 -7.10 17.83
CA ALA A 92 -8.91 -7.22 16.89
C ALA A 92 -10.23 -6.89 17.61
N VAL A 93 -10.86 -5.77 17.23
CA VAL A 93 -12.21 -5.40 17.68
C VAL A 93 -13.22 -5.93 16.67
N SER A 94 -14.06 -6.88 17.08
CA SER A 94 -15.07 -7.53 16.23
C SER A 94 -16.49 -7.28 16.73
N GLY A 95 -17.49 -7.66 15.95
CA GLY A 95 -18.91 -7.48 16.28
C GLY A 95 -19.68 -6.70 15.21
N THR A 96 -21.00 -6.84 15.16
CA THR A 96 -21.83 -6.19 14.13
C THR A 96 -21.91 -4.67 14.34
N HIS A 97 -22.00 -4.22 15.59
CA HIS A 97 -22.08 -2.82 15.99
C HIS A 97 -20.93 -2.44 16.94
N GLY A 98 -20.60 -1.15 17.07
CA GLY A 98 -19.63 -0.65 18.06
C GLY A 98 -18.15 -0.65 17.64
N LYS A 99 -17.77 -1.28 16.52
CA LYS A 99 -16.36 -1.41 16.07
C LYS A 99 -15.60 -0.09 15.87
N THR A 100 -16.29 0.99 15.50
CA THR A 100 -15.65 2.30 15.29
C THR A 100 -15.60 3.13 16.58
N THR A 101 -16.36 2.71 17.61
CA THR A 101 -16.49 3.43 18.89
C THR A 101 -15.56 2.88 19.97
N THR A 102 -15.27 1.57 19.93
CA THR A 102 -14.37 0.85 20.85
C THR A 102 -12.94 0.87 20.34
#